data_AF-A0A4P6Q173-F1
#
_entry.id   AF-A0A4P6Q173-F1
#
_cell.length_a   1.000
_cell.length_b   1.000
_cell.length_c   1.000
_cell.angle_alpha   90.00
_cell.angle_beta   90.00
_cell.angle_gamma   90.00
#
_symmetry.space_group_name_H-M   'P 1'
#
loop_
_entity.id
_entity.type
_entity.pdbx_description
1 polymer ?
#
loop_
_entity_poly.entity_id
_entity_poly.type
_entity_poly.pdbx_seq_one_letter_code
_entity_poly.pdbx_strand_id
1 'polypeptide(L)'
;MDLSSPDGLTFFLDRGLGSRIVAGALRDAGWQLETMDERYGKDSSQRVEDVQWIEEATAKGDVLLCKDLQIAVNPLEAHCIYMNSARAFGLANRRLKGPPMVELFLGHAAAVCRMAHRAEGPYVVAISEHGLRRRKLHLP
;
A
#
# COMPACT_ATOMS: atom_id res chain seq x y z
N MET A 1 -0.47 21.92 -14.65
CA MET A 1 -1.20 20.67 -14.95
C MET A 1 -1.39 19.97 -13.62
N ASP A 2 -2.61 20.00 -13.11
CA ASP A 2 -3.00 19.27 -11.92
C ASP A 2 -3.02 17.79 -12.30
N LEU A 3 -2.07 17.03 -11.76
CA LEU A 3 -1.94 15.59 -11.97
C LEU A 3 -2.74 14.83 -10.90
N SER A 4 -3.86 15.35 -10.41
CA SER A 4 -4.71 14.61 -9.48
C SER A 4 -5.48 13.52 -10.22
N SER A 5 -5.53 12.32 -9.63
CA SER A 5 -6.24 11.19 -10.21
C SER A 5 -7.73 11.54 -10.24
N PRO A 6 -8.56 10.88 -11.07
CA PRO A 6 -10.01 11.11 -11.04
C PRO A 6 -10.59 11.00 -9.62
N ASP A 7 -9.93 10.20 -8.79
CA ASP A 7 -10.25 9.96 -7.39
C ASP A 7 -9.41 10.83 -6.42
N GLY A 8 -8.34 11.51 -6.83
CA GLY A 8 -7.50 12.33 -5.93
C GLY A 8 -6.65 11.54 -4.93
N LEU A 9 -6.63 10.20 -5.02
CA LEU A 9 -5.77 9.33 -4.22
C LEU A 9 -4.41 9.13 -4.89
N THR A 10 -3.36 9.24 -4.08
CA THR A 10 -2.02 8.76 -4.42
C THR A 10 -1.73 7.50 -3.60
N PHE A 11 -1.16 6.49 -4.25
CA PHE A 11 -0.78 5.23 -3.65
C PHE A 11 0.75 5.14 -3.53
N PHE A 12 1.22 4.50 -2.46
CA PHE A 12 2.63 4.23 -2.26
C PHE A 12 2.89 2.73 -2.21
N LEU A 13 3.80 2.25 -3.07
CA LEU A 13 4.06 0.82 -3.24
C LEU A 13 5.30 0.39 -2.43
N ASP A 14 5.07 -0.58 -1.55
CA ASP A 14 6.11 -1.39 -0.90
C ASP A 14 7.05 -2.05 -1.94
N ARG A 15 8.33 -2.15 -1.58
CA ARG A 15 9.41 -2.85 -2.31
C ARG A 15 9.01 -4.26 -2.69
N GLY A 16 8.28 -4.96 -1.81
CA GLY A 16 7.84 -6.33 -2.00
C GLY A 16 6.95 -6.55 -3.24
N LEU A 17 6.28 -5.49 -3.71
CA LEU A 17 5.46 -5.47 -4.94
C LEU A 17 6.29 -5.23 -6.21
N GLY A 18 7.48 -4.64 -6.06
CA GLY A 18 8.38 -4.28 -7.15
C GLY A 18 7.95 -3.02 -7.92
N SER A 19 8.92 -2.41 -8.61
CA SER A 19 8.77 -1.10 -9.25
C SER A 19 8.41 -1.13 -10.74
N ARG A 20 8.19 -2.32 -11.33
CA ARG A 20 7.97 -2.48 -12.77
C ARG A 20 6.62 -3.08 -13.12
N ILE A 21 6.43 -4.37 -12.84
CA ILE A 21 5.24 -5.11 -13.30
C ILE A 21 3.97 -4.60 -12.60
N VAL A 22 3.97 -4.58 -11.27
CA VAL A 22 2.81 -4.13 -10.50
C VAL A 22 2.59 -2.64 -10.69
N ALA A 23 3.63 -1.83 -10.51
CA ALA A 23 3.56 -0.39 -10.69
C ALA A 23 3.08 0.02 -12.10
N GLY A 24 3.61 -0.61 -13.15
CA GLY A 24 3.22 -0.35 -14.53
C GLY A 24 1.76 -0.70 -14.79
N ALA A 25 1.33 -1.91 -14.42
CA ALA A 25 -0.05 -2.34 -14.66
C ALA A 25 -1.09 -1.51 -13.91
N LEU A 26 -0.79 -1.07 -12.67
CA LEU A 26 -1.68 -0.18 -11.93
C LEU A 26 -1.74 1.21 -12.58
N ARG A 27 -0.62 1.74 -13.08
CA ARG A 27 -0.60 3.01 -13.83
C ARG A 27 -1.36 2.92 -15.15
N ASP A 28 -1.22 1.81 -15.88
CA ASP A 28 -1.98 1.56 -17.12
C ASP A 28 -3.50 1.50 -16.85
N ALA A 29 -3.88 1.09 -15.64
CA ALA A 29 -5.26 1.14 -15.15
C ALA A 29 -5.66 2.50 -14.54
N GLY A 30 -4.82 3.53 -14.64
CA GLY A 30 -5.11 4.90 -14.22
C GLY A 30 -4.80 5.24 -12.75
N TRP A 31 -4.04 4.40 -12.03
CA TRP A 31 -3.72 4.66 -10.62
C TRP A 31 -2.61 5.70 -10.46
N GLN A 32 -2.89 6.69 -9.59
CA GLN A 32 -1.95 7.60 -8.94
C GLN A 32 -0.95 6.87 -8.06
N LEU A 33 0.32 6.65 -8.43
CA LEU A 33 1.24 5.97 -7.52
C LEU A 33 2.73 6.35 -7.64
N GLU A 34 3.42 6.20 -6.52
CA GLU A 34 4.87 6.29 -6.37
C GLU A 34 5.42 5.00 -5.74
N THR A 35 6.54 4.50 -6.23
CA THR A 35 7.23 3.32 -5.71
C THR A 35 8.36 3.72 -4.77
N MET A 36 8.81 2.82 -3.90
CA MET A 36 10.01 3.07 -3.08
C MET A 36 11.27 3.36 -3.90
N ASP A 37 11.45 2.74 -5.06
CA ASP A 37 12.61 3.02 -5.94
C ASP A 37 12.56 4.43 -6.53
N GLU A 38 11.38 4.96 -6.81
CA GLU A 38 11.20 6.33 -7.31
C GLU A 38 11.42 7.36 -6.19
N ARG A 39 10.89 7.08 -4.99
CA ARG A 39 11.01 8.00 -3.84
C ARG A 39 12.42 8.08 -3.28
N TYR A 40 13.06 6.93 -3.11
CA TYR A 40 14.33 6.83 -2.40
C TYR A 40 15.53 6.57 -3.31
N GLY A 41 15.29 6.24 -4.58
CA GLY A 41 16.31 5.72 -5.48
C GLY A 41 16.53 4.23 -5.30
N LYS A 42 16.75 3.53 -6.40
CA LYS A 42 16.83 2.06 -6.47
C LYS A 42 17.85 1.43 -5.52
N ASP A 43 18.99 2.06 -5.30
CA ASP A 43 20.05 1.52 -4.44
C ASP A 43 19.80 1.81 -2.96
N SER A 44 19.09 2.89 -2.64
CA SER A 44 18.81 3.31 -1.27
C SER A 44 17.50 2.77 -0.74
N SER A 45 16.52 2.48 -1.60
CA SER A 45 15.22 1.92 -1.21
C SER A 45 15.37 0.63 -0.38
N GLN A 46 16.40 -0.17 -0.65
CA GLN A 46 16.68 -1.42 0.09
C GLN A 46 17.12 -1.18 1.55
N ARG A 47 17.59 0.03 1.89
CA ARG A 47 18.05 0.40 3.24
C ARG A 47 17.04 1.22 4.02
N VAL A 48 15.94 1.64 3.40
CA VAL A 48 14.87 2.35 4.09
C VAL A 48 14.11 1.36 4.96
N GLU A 49 14.04 1.67 6.25
CA GLU A 49 13.33 0.87 7.24
C GLU A 49 11.81 0.98 7.04
N ASP A 50 11.06 -0.06 7.43
CA ASP A 50 9.64 -0.08 7.14
C ASP A 50 8.86 1.00 7.89
N VAL A 51 9.24 1.26 9.15
CA VAL A 51 8.68 2.37 9.94
C VAL A 51 8.92 3.73 9.31
N GLN A 52 10.06 3.93 8.63
CA GLN A 52 10.41 5.21 8.03
C GLN A 52 9.52 5.50 6.83
N TRP A 53 9.39 4.56 5.87
CA TRP A 53 8.59 4.84 4.69
C TRP A 53 7.10 4.86 4.98
N ILE A 54 6.62 4.11 5.99
CA ILE A 54 5.22 4.18 6.45
C ILE A 54 4.90 5.59 6.94
N GLU A 55 5.75 6.16 7.80
CA GLU A 55 5.59 7.52 8.33
C GLU A 55 5.60 8.55 7.20
N GLU A 56 6.65 8.55 6.37
CA GLU A 56 6.83 9.55 5.30
C GLU A 56 5.72 9.50 4.25
N ALA A 57 5.31 8.30 3.82
CA ALA A 57 4.22 8.14 2.85
C ALA A 57 2.87 8.58 3.43
N THR A 58 2.61 8.23 4.69
CA THR A 58 1.39 8.64 5.37
C THR A 58 1.34 10.15 5.56
N ALA A 59 2.45 10.79 5.93
CA ALA A 59 2.55 12.24 6.06
C ALA A 59 2.29 12.98 4.73
N LYS A 60 2.63 12.36 3.59
CA LYS A 60 2.31 12.86 2.24
C LYS A 60 0.84 12.63 1.83
N GLY A 61 0.08 11.89 2.63
CA GLY A 61 -1.32 11.54 2.38
C GLY A 61 -1.52 10.27 1.54
N ASP A 62 -0.44 9.53 1.27
CA ASP A 62 -0.50 8.35 0.42
C ASP A 62 -1.30 7.21 1.06
N VAL A 63 -1.90 6.38 0.22
CA VAL A 63 -2.50 5.09 0.61
C VAL A 63 -1.49 3.98 0.34
N LEU A 64 -1.17 3.19 1.34
CA LEU A 64 -0.09 2.21 1.28
C LEU A 64 -0.58 0.90 0.63
N LEU A 65 0.16 0.41 -0.38
CA LEU A 65 -0.02 -0.92 -0.95
C LEU A 65 1.17 -1.81 -0.55
N CYS A 66 0.88 -2.93 0.09
CA CYS A 66 1.88 -3.80 0.69
C CYS A 66 1.85 -5.21 0.10
N LYS A 67 3.00 -5.87 0.00
CA LYS A 67 3.09 -7.26 -0.46
C LYS A 67 2.35 -8.21 0.46
N ASP A 68 2.41 -7.98 1.76
CA ASP A 68 1.75 -8.82 2.74
C ASP A 68 1.29 -8.04 3.98
N LEU A 69 0.91 -8.77 5.01
CA LEU A 69 0.27 -8.26 6.23
C LEU A 69 1.23 -8.20 7.42
N GLN A 70 2.55 -8.36 7.22
CA GLN A 70 3.51 -8.23 8.33
C GLN A 70 3.44 -6.85 8.99
N ILE A 71 3.08 -5.79 8.24
CA ILE A 71 2.84 -4.44 8.76
C ILE A 71 1.75 -4.34 9.84
N ALA A 72 0.85 -5.33 9.95
CA ALA A 72 -0.15 -5.39 11.01
C ALA A 72 0.30 -6.27 12.19
N VAL A 73 1.35 -7.06 12.03
CA VAL A 73 1.79 -8.12 12.96
C VAL A 73 3.09 -7.74 13.67
N ASN A 74 4.04 -7.12 12.96
CA ASN A 74 5.26 -6.58 13.55
C ASN A 74 4.86 -5.42 14.48
N PRO A 75 5.20 -5.47 15.78
CA PRO A 75 4.81 -4.43 16.73
C PRO A 75 5.29 -3.02 16.36
N LEU A 76 6.48 -2.87 15.78
CA LEU A 76 7.02 -1.57 15.41
C LEU A 76 6.26 -0.97 14.22
N GLU A 77 6.00 -1.79 13.19
CA GLU A 77 5.24 -1.38 12.01
C GLU A 77 3.77 -1.12 12.36
N ALA A 78 3.15 -2.00 13.15
CA ALA A 78 1.76 -1.84 13.57
C ALA A 78 1.57 -0.59 14.44
N HIS A 79 2.52 -0.30 15.33
CA HIS A 79 2.54 0.94 16.09
C HIS A 79 2.76 2.16 15.19
N CYS A 80 3.65 2.09 14.21
CA CYS A 80 3.87 3.16 13.23
C CYS A 80 2.60 3.45 12.40
N ILE A 81 1.91 2.42 11.91
CA ILE A 81 0.61 2.54 11.23
C ILE A 81 -0.40 3.26 12.13
N TYR A 82 -0.48 2.86 13.39
CA TYR A 82 -1.42 3.43 14.36
C TYR A 82 -1.13 4.90 14.64
N MET A 83 0.12 5.23 14.99
CA MET A 83 0.52 6.59 15.37
C MET A 83 0.38 7.59 14.22
N ASN A 84 0.57 7.15 12.98
CA ASN A 84 0.45 8.00 11.80
C ASN A 84 -0.94 8.00 11.17
N SER A 85 -1.90 7.24 11.70
CA SER A 85 -3.24 7.07 11.09
C SER A 85 -3.15 6.55 9.64
N ALA A 86 -2.21 5.65 9.37
CA ALA A 86 -1.95 5.16 8.02
C ALA A 86 -3.11 4.31 7.47
N ARG A 87 -3.31 4.42 6.15
CA ARG A 87 -4.30 3.65 5.39
C ARG A 87 -3.57 2.63 4.54
N ALA A 88 -3.64 1.35 4.91
CA ALA A 88 -2.86 0.31 4.25
C ALA A 88 -3.72 -0.85 3.73
N PHE A 89 -3.36 -1.33 2.54
CA PHE A 89 -3.92 -2.52 1.90
C PHE A 89 -2.78 -3.49 1.56
N GLY A 90 -2.83 -4.71 2.10
CA GLY A 90 -1.83 -5.74 1.88
C GLY A 90 -2.42 -7.01 1.28
N LEU A 91 -1.65 -7.74 0.47
CA LEU A 91 -2.12 -9.03 -0.06
C LEU A 91 -2.12 -10.11 1.05
N ALA A 92 -3.21 -10.87 1.16
CA ALA A 92 -3.32 -11.92 2.17
C ALA A 92 -2.32 -13.07 1.95
N ASN A 93 -1.89 -13.28 0.70
CA ASN A 93 -0.95 -14.34 0.33
C ASN A 93 0.41 -13.76 -0.08
N ARG A 94 1.37 -13.79 0.86
CA ARG A 94 2.75 -13.32 0.64
C ARG A 94 3.53 -14.05 -0.46
N ARG A 95 3.04 -15.20 -0.93
CA ARG A 95 3.71 -16.02 -1.96
C ARG A 95 3.40 -15.58 -3.39
N LEU A 96 2.42 -14.70 -3.57
CA LEU A 96 2.08 -14.17 -4.89
C LEU A 96 3.28 -13.43 -5.52
N LYS A 97 3.33 -13.41 -6.85
CA LYS A 97 4.39 -12.77 -7.63
C LYS A 97 3.82 -12.16 -8.90
N GLY A 98 4.16 -10.91 -9.20
CA GLY A 98 3.88 -10.32 -10.51
C GLY A 98 2.39 -10.32 -10.88
N PRO A 99 1.96 -10.96 -11.98
CA PRO A 99 0.58 -10.83 -12.50
C PRO A 99 -0.53 -11.18 -11.49
N PRO A 100 -0.48 -12.28 -10.71
CA PRO A 100 -1.44 -12.52 -9.64
C PRO A 100 -1.61 -11.39 -8.59
N MET A 101 -0.55 -10.60 -8.33
CA MET A 101 -0.69 -9.43 -7.45
C MET A 101 -1.54 -8.35 -8.13
N VAL A 102 -1.29 -8.11 -9.42
CA VAL A 102 -2.00 -7.13 -10.25
C VAL A 102 -3.48 -7.49 -10.32
N GLU A 103 -3.80 -8.76 -10.59
CA GLU A 103 -5.18 -9.25 -10.68
C GLU A 103 -5.96 -8.97 -9.39
N LEU A 104 -5.36 -9.19 -8.21
CA LEU A 104 -6.01 -8.89 -6.94
C LEU A 104 -6.23 -7.39 -6.70
N PHE A 105 -5.23 -6.55 -6.97
CA PHE A 105 -5.41 -5.11 -6.79
C PHE A 105 -6.45 -4.54 -7.76
N LEU A 106 -6.37 -4.90 -9.04
CA LEU A 106 -7.32 -4.41 -10.05
C LEU A 106 -8.72 -4.99 -9.87
N GLY A 107 -8.83 -6.28 -9.54
CA GLY A 107 -10.11 -6.93 -9.25
C GLY A 107 -10.85 -6.32 -8.05
N HIS A 108 -10.12 -5.66 -7.16
CA HIS A 108 -10.69 -4.97 -5.99
C HIS A 108 -10.54 -3.44 -6.02
N ALA A 109 -10.16 -2.85 -7.16
CA ALA A 109 -9.86 -1.42 -7.28
C ALA A 109 -10.96 -0.53 -6.71
N ALA A 110 -12.21 -0.73 -7.14
CA ALA A 110 -13.35 0.07 -6.70
C ALA A 110 -13.61 -0.05 -5.18
N ALA A 111 -13.31 -1.21 -4.57
CA ALA A 111 -13.47 -1.40 -3.14
C ALA A 111 -12.34 -0.72 -2.34
N VAL A 112 -11.10 -0.82 -2.84
CA VAL A 112 -9.92 -0.14 -2.28
C VAL A 112 -10.11 1.37 -2.31
N CYS A 113 -10.37 1.97 -3.48
CA CYS A 113 -10.57 3.42 -3.62
C CYS A 113 -11.72 3.92 -2.74
N ARG A 114 -12.88 3.24 -2.78
CA ARG A 114 -14.04 3.62 -1.95
C ARG A 114 -13.71 3.62 -0.46
N MET A 115 -12.97 2.62 0.02
CA MET A 115 -12.58 2.54 1.43
C MET A 115 -11.54 3.62 1.78
N ALA A 116 -10.54 3.83 0.92
CA ALA A 116 -9.54 4.88 1.07
C ALA A 116 -10.15 6.28 1.17
N HIS A 117 -11.23 6.54 0.43
CA HIS A 117 -11.98 7.79 0.50
C HIS A 117 -12.82 7.97 1.76
N ARG A 118 -13.53 6.92 2.17
CA ARG A 118 -14.58 7.05 3.19
C ARG A 118 -14.09 6.87 4.61
N ALA A 119 -12.94 6.23 4.79
CA ALA A 119 -12.41 5.92 6.10
C ALA A 119 -11.06 6.60 6.30
N GLU A 120 -10.98 7.36 7.40
CA GLU A 120 -9.71 7.73 7.99
C GLU A 120 -9.01 6.48 8.53
N GLY A 121 -7.68 6.52 8.56
CA GLY A 121 -6.90 5.50 9.26
C GLY A 121 -6.99 5.67 10.78
N PRO A 122 -6.32 4.81 11.56
CA PRO A 122 -5.44 3.75 11.09
C PRO A 122 -6.21 2.48 10.68
N TYR A 123 -5.79 1.85 9.57
CA TYR A 123 -6.21 0.49 9.27
C TYR A 123 -5.22 -0.26 8.40
N VAL A 124 -5.22 -1.58 8.55
CA VAL A 124 -4.66 -2.52 7.57
C VAL A 124 -5.78 -3.42 7.06
N VAL A 125 -5.88 -3.55 5.75
CA VAL A 125 -6.87 -4.38 5.06
C VAL A 125 -6.16 -5.46 4.25
N ALA A 126 -6.54 -6.71 4.49
CA ALA A 126 -6.14 -7.83 3.67
C ALA A 126 -6.98 -7.88 2.38
N ILE A 127 -6.31 -7.98 1.24
CA ILE A 127 -6.91 -8.27 -0.06
C ILE A 127 -6.65 -9.73 -0.40
N SER A 128 -7.71 -10.44 -0.78
CA SER A 128 -7.67 -11.83 -1.21
C SER A 128 -8.72 -12.04 -2.30
N GLU A 129 -8.73 -13.21 -2.95
CA GLU A 129 -9.77 -13.59 -3.92
C GLU A 129 -11.20 -13.52 -3.33
N HIS A 130 -11.32 -13.64 -2.01
CA HIS A 130 -12.61 -13.57 -1.29
C HIS A 130 -13.01 -12.13 -0.90
N GLY A 131 -12.19 -11.13 -1.25
CA GLY A 131 -12.44 -9.72 -0.95
C GLY A 131 -11.56 -9.13 0.14
N LEU A 132 -12.05 -8.03 0.71
CA LEU A 132 -11.34 -7.18 1.66
C LEU A 132 -11.69 -7.55 3.11
N ARG A 133 -10.67 -7.67 3.96
CA ARG A 133 -10.85 -7.94 5.39
C ARG A 133 -9.92 -7.09 6.25
N ARG A 134 -10.47 -6.26 7.14
CA ARG A 134 -9.68 -5.52 8.14
C ARG A 134 -8.89 -6.49 9.03
N ARG A 135 -7.65 -6.11 9.32
CA ARG A 135 -6.74 -6.82 10.23
C ARG A 135 -6.63 -6.05 11.54
N LYS A 136 -6.53 -6.79 12.64
CA LYS A 136 -6.17 -6.23 13.94
C LYS A 136 -4.69 -5.83 13.89
N LEU A 137 -4.38 -4.61 14.31
CA LEU A 137 -3.01 -4.17 14.54
C LEU A 137 -2.48 -4.79 15.83
N HIS A 138 -1.26 -5.33 15.78
CA HIS A 138 -0.53 -5.79 16.95
C HIS A 138 0.04 -4.59 17.71
N LEU A 139 -0.82 -3.97 18.52
CA LEU A 139 -0.43 -2.94 19.47
C LEU A 139 -0.06 -3.60 20.80
N PRO A 140 0.92 -3.05 21.54
CA PRO A 140 1.26 -3.51 22.88
C PRO A 140 0.11 -3.36 23.89
#